data_AF-A0A382GL96-F1
#
_entry.id   AF-A0A382GL96-F1
#
_cell.length_a   1.000
_cell.length_b   1.000
_cell.length_c   1.000
_cell.angle_alpha   90.00
_cell.angle_beta   90.00
_cell.angle_gamma   90.00
#
_symmetry.space_group_name_H-M   'P 1'
#
loop_
_entity.id
_entity.type
_entity.pdbx_description
1 polymer ?
#
loop_
_entity_poly.entity_id
_entity_poly.type
_entity_poly.pdbx_seq_one_letter_code
_entity_poly.pdbx_strand_id
1 'polypeptide(L)'
;PGITKTKIDKLGWRSSDTAELSFDNVVVPSENLVGEEGKGFYYLMNGLQLERLCFMPSSIATMEFAISESLSYMNERKAFGKSINKLQVLRHRIAQLSSEIEALKVFSYYCCSLYDKKIYDVKLCSMGKLLCTELHEKVSTQCLQFFGGNGYTEDYPMARMYRDCRVGTIGGGTSEIMRDIIAKIIIDGKDYEAEKSKI
;
A
#
# COMPACT_ATOMS: atom_id res chain seq x y z
N PRO A 1 -31.30 7.67 13.06
CA PRO A 1 -31.68 6.69 14.11
C PRO A 1 -31.27 5.28 13.67
N GLY A 2 -30.95 4.36 14.59
CA GLY A 2 -30.60 2.97 14.24
C GLY A 2 -29.18 2.73 13.71
N ILE A 3 -28.28 3.73 13.72
CA ILE A 3 -26.88 3.56 13.32
C ILE A 3 -25.99 3.62 14.56
N THR A 4 -25.12 2.63 14.75
CA THR A 4 -24.09 2.62 15.80
C THR A 4 -22.70 2.50 15.19
N LYS A 5 -21.70 3.04 15.91
CA LYS A 5 -20.29 3.07 15.50
C LYS A 5 -19.42 2.63 16.67
N THR A 6 -18.56 1.63 16.44
CA THR A 6 -17.58 1.17 17.42
C THR A 6 -16.17 1.32 16.83
N LYS A 7 -15.33 2.17 17.44
CA LYS A 7 -13.95 2.39 16.96
C LYS A 7 -13.12 1.11 17.14
N ILE A 8 -12.34 0.78 16.10
CA ILE A 8 -11.40 -0.35 16.12
C ILE A 8 -10.01 0.17 16.47
N ASP A 9 -9.41 -0.40 17.52
CA ASP A 9 -8.00 -0.18 17.84
C ASP A 9 -7.11 -1.02 16.92
N LYS A 10 -6.16 -0.37 16.25
CA LYS A 10 -5.35 -0.95 15.18
C LYS A 10 -3.88 -0.96 15.53
N LEU A 11 -3.16 -1.95 14.99
CA LEU A 11 -1.70 -2.03 15.07
C LEU A 11 -1.01 -0.76 14.54
N GLY A 12 -1.42 -0.31 13.34
CA GLY A 12 -0.86 0.83 12.61
C GLY A 12 -1.95 1.69 11.98
N TRP A 13 -1.55 2.65 11.14
CA TRP A 13 -2.42 3.65 10.52
C TRP A 13 -3.33 4.33 11.54
N ARG A 14 -2.76 4.72 12.69
CA ARG A 14 -3.53 5.28 13.81
C ARG A 14 -4.17 6.63 13.50
N SER A 15 -3.68 7.34 12.48
CA SER A 15 -4.27 8.58 11.97
C SER A 15 -5.42 8.35 10.95
N SER A 16 -5.68 7.10 10.56
CA SER A 16 -6.81 6.72 9.73
C SER A 16 -7.85 6.02 10.62
N ASP A 17 -8.96 6.68 10.91
CA ASP A 17 -10.00 6.07 11.76
C ASP A 17 -10.66 4.88 11.07
N THR A 18 -10.94 3.84 11.84
CA THR A 18 -11.65 2.65 11.36
C THR A 18 -12.65 2.25 12.44
N ALA A 19 -13.85 1.88 12.02
CA ALA A 19 -14.91 1.51 12.92
C ALA A 19 -15.78 0.42 12.32
N GLU A 20 -16.33 -0.42 13.20
CA GLU A 20 -17.50 -1.23 12.87
C GLU A 20 -18.72 -0.31 12.82
N LEU A 21 -19.56 -0.51 11.81
CA LEU A 21 -20.84 0.19 11.65
C LEU A 21 -21.96 -0.85 11.68
N SER A 22 -22.96 -0.63 12.53
CA SER A 22 -24.17 -1.46 12.57
C SER A 22 -25.40 -0.62 12.23
N PHE A 23 -26.31 -1.24 11.50
CA PHE A 23 -27.53 -0.63 10.96
C PHE A 23 -28.73 -1.46 11.42
N ASP A 24 -29.49 -0.95 12.36
CA ASP A 24 -30.71 -1.57 12.92
C ASP A 24 -31.94 -0.78 12.48
N ASN A 25 -32.76 -1.39 11.60
CA ASN A 25 -34.00 -0.82 11.07
C ASN A 25 -33.84 0.63 10.55
N VAL A 26 -32.70 0.92 9.92
CA VAL A 26 -32.40 2.23 9.35
C VAL A 26 -33.26 2.45 8.11
N VAL A 27 -34.10 3.48 8.14
CA VAL A 27 -34.89 3.90 6.98
C VAL A 27 -34.03 4.78 6.08
N VAL A 28 -33.88 4.38 4.81
CA VAL A 28 -33.14 5.14 3.78
C VAL A 28 -34.11 5.53 2.66
N PRO A 29 -34.20 6.80 2.28
CA PRO A 29 -35.04 7.23 1.17
C PRO A 29 -34.61 6.60 -0.17
N SER A 30 -35.57 6.30 -1.05
CA SER A 30 -35.31 5.66 -2.34
C SER A 30 -34.41 6.49 -3.25
N GLU A 31 -34.46 7.82 -3.12
CA GLU A 31 -33.63 8.77 -3.87
C GLU A 31 -32.13 8.70 -3.49
N ASN A 32 -31.79 8.05 -2.36
CA ASN A 32 -30.39 7.82 -1.96
C ASN A 32 -29.79 6.56 -2.62
N LEU A 33 -30.57 5.80 -3.40
CA LEU A 33 -30.05 4.68 -4.18
C LEU A 33 -29.05 5.20 -5.22
N VAL A 34 -27.79 4.76 -5.10
CA VAL A 34 -26.77 5.06 -6.11
C VAL A 34 -26.96 4.10 -7.28
N GLY A 35 -27.54 4.61 -8.36
CA GLY A 35 -27.70 3.84 -9.59
C GLY A 35 -28.94 2.97 -9.64
N GLU A 36 -28.72 1.70 -9.99
CA GLU A 36 -29.77 0.71 -10.22
C GLU A 36 -29.72 -0.37 -9.13
N GLU A 37 -30.90 -0.82 -8.71
CA GLU A 37 -31.04 -1.89 -7.72
C GLU A 37 -30.34 -3.17 -8.20
N GLY A 38 -29.61 -3.83 -7.31
CA GLY A 38 -28.86 -5.06 -7.62
C GLY A 38 -27.55 -4.86 -8.38
N LYS A 39 -27.18 -3.63 -8.76
CA LYS A 39 -25.94 -3.34 -9.51
C LYS A 39 -24.73 -2.94 -8.65
N GLY A 40 -24.90 -2.83 -7.33
CA GLY A 40 -23.86 -2.32 -6.42
C GLY A 40 -22.51 -3.04 -6.52
N PHE A 41 -22.50 -4.36 -6.72
CA PHE A 41 -21.24 -5.12 -6.87
C PHE A 41 -20.46 -4.70 -8.13
N TYR A 42 -21.14 -4.49 -9.25
CA TYR A 42 -20.49 -4.07 -10.50
C TYR A 42 -19.93 -2.64 -10.38
N TYR A 43 -20.66 -1.74 -9.72
CA TYR A 43 -20.17 -0.39 -9.43
C TYR A 43 -18.94 -0.41 -8.52
N LEU A 44 -18.92 -1.29 -7.50
CA LEU A 44 -17.77 -1.48 -6.63
C LEU A 44 -16.54 -1.97 -7.43
N MET A 45 -16.74 -2.94 -8.33
CA MET A 45 -15.64 -3.53 -9.13
C MET A 45 -14.87 -2.48 -9.94
N ASN A 46 -15.55 -1.44 -10.44
CA ASN A 46 -14.90 -0.35 -11.16
C ASN A 46 -13.90 0.44 -10.29
N GLY A 47 -14.19 0.57 -8.99
CA GLY A 47 -13.32 1.28 -8.04
C GLY A 47 -12.12 0.46 -7.55
N LEU A 48 -12.20 -0.87 -7.57
CA LEU A 48 -11.15 -1.74 -7.00
C LEU A 48 -9.81 -1.64 -7.72
N GLN A 49 -9.80 -1.39 -9.04
CA GLN A 49 -8.54 -1.21 -9.77
C GLN A 49 -7.82 0.07 -9.31
N LEU A 50 -8.57 1.18 -9.18
CA LEU A 50 -8.03 2.45 -8.68
C LEU A 50 -7.52 2.29 -7.24
N GLU A 51 -8.29 1.62 -6.39
CA GLU A 51 -7.87 1.33 -5.01
C GLU A 51 -6.49 0.64 -4.98
N ARG A 52 -6.28 -0.39 -5.82
CA ARG A 52 -4.98 -1.08 -5.92
C ARG A 52 -3.87 -0.16 -6.43
N LEU A 53 -4.17 0.65 -7.45
CA LEU A 53 -3.21 1.60 -8.01
C LEU A 53 -2.72 2.61 -6.96
N CYS A 54 -3.61 3.12 -6.11
CA CYS A 54 -3.30 4.11 -5.08
C CYS A 54 -2.26 3.62 -4.04
N PHE A 55 -2.11 2.30 -3.84
CA PHE A 55 -1.07 1.75 -2.97
C PHE A 55 0.36 1.97 -3.51
N MET A 56 0.53 2.05 -4.83
CA MET A 56 1.86 2.19 -5.43
C MET A 56 2.52 3.53 -5.09
N PRO A 57 1.96 4.71 -5.46
CA PRO A 57 2.63 5.99 -5.22
C PRO A 57 2.80 6.28 -3.73
N SER A 58 1.80 5.93 -2.91
CA SER A 58 1.85 6.13 -1.46
C SER A 58 2.95 5.29 -0.79
N SER A 59 3.10 4.02 -1.17
CA SER A 59 4.16 3.14 -0.66
C SER A 59 5.53 3.59 -1.16
N ILE A 60 5.67 3.98 -2.42
CA ILE A 60 6.95 4.48 -2.97
C ILE A 60 7.42 5.71 -2.20
N ALA A 61 6.55 6.71 -2.02
CA ALA A 61 6.89 7.93 -1.27
C ALA A 61 7.30 7.61 0.17
N THR A 62 6.62 6.66 0.82
CA THR A 62 6.95 6.20 2.18
C THR A 62 8.31 5.51 2.22
N MET A 63 8.61 4.66 1.25
CA MET A 63 9.91 3.98 1.15
C MET A 63 11.06 4.95 0.87
N GLU A 64 10.87 5.93 -0.02
CA GLU A 64 11.87 6.98 -0.27
C GLU A 64 12.16 7.82 0.99
N PHE A 65 11.11 8.15 1.75
CA PHE A 65 11.26 8.81 3.04
C PHE A 65 12.05 7.92 4.03
N ALA A 66 11.75 6.62 4.10
CA ALA A 66 12.47 5.68 4.96
C ALA A 66 13.98 5.66 4.67
N ILE A 67 14.34 5.64 3.38
CA ILE A 67 15.72 5.68 2.92
C ILE A 67 16.37 7.01 3.31
N SER A 68 15.70 8.14 3.10
CA SER A 68 16.22 9.47 3.46
C SER A 68 16.53 9.57 4.96
N GLU A 69 15.59 9.20 5.82
CA GLU A 69 15.78 9.20 7.27
C GLU A 69 16.91 8.25 7.69
N SER A 70 16.98 7.08 7.07
CA SER A 70 18.04 6.11 7.32
C SER A 70 19.42 6.65 6.93
N LEU A 71 19.54 7.34 5.79
CA LEU A 71 20.79 7.95 5.36
C LEU A 71 21.27 9.03 6.33
N SER A 72 20.35 9.87 6.82
CA SER A 72 20.64 10.88 7.85
C SER A 72 21.19 10.23 9.12
N TYR A 73 20.46 9.26 9.68
CA TYR A 73 20.88 8.55 10.88
C TYR A 73 22.20 7.80 10.69
N MET A 74 22.39 7.13 9.56
CA MET A 74 23.62 6.39 9.25
C MET A 74 24.85 7.29 9.12
N ASN A 75 24.66 8.57 8.77
CA ASN A 75 25.72 9.57 8.70
C ASN A 75 26.15 10.05 10.09
N GLU A 76 25.18 10.24 10.99
CA GLU A 76 25.44 10.74 12.35
C GLU A 76 25.90 9.63 13.30
N ARG A 77 25.31 8.44 13.19
CA ARG A 77 25.59 7.32 14.10
C ARG A 77 26.98 6.77 13.88
N LYS A 78 27.79 6.76 14.93
CA LYS A 78 29.13 6.17 14.95
C LYS A 78 29.14 4.78 15.61
N ALA A 79 29.86 3.84 15.00
CA ALA A 79 30.22 2.56 15.57
C ALA A 79 31.56 2.11 14.99
N PHE A 80 32.35 1.34 15.75
CA PHE A 80 33.67 0.87 15.31
C PHE A 80 34.57 2.01 14.78
N GLY A 81 34.55 3.17 15.47
CA GLY A 81 35.38 4.33 15.17
C GLY A 81 34.98 5.17 13.94
N LYS A 82 33.87 4.88 13.26
CA LYS A 82 33.41 5.62 12.07
C LYS A 82 31.89 5.71 11.99
N SER A 83 31.37 6.58 11.12
CA SER A 83 29.93 6.61 10.82
C SER A 83 29.51 5.28 10.19
N ILE A 84 28.31 4.80 10.53
CA ILE A 84 27.85 3.48 10.07
C ILE A 84 27.59 3.45 8.56
N ASN A 85 27.40 4.61 7.91
CA ASN A 85 27.36 4.72 6.44
C ASN A 85 28.69 4.33 5.72
N LYS A 86 29.78 4.10 6.46
CA LYS A 86 31.04 3.55 5.95
C LYS A 86 31.12 2.03 6.04
N LEU A 87 30.13 1.36 6.62
CA LEU A 87 30.08 -0.10 6.69
C LEU A 87 29.54 -0.65 5.37
N GLN A 88 30.36 -1.45 4.68
CA GLN A 88 30.02 -1.99 3.35
C GLN A 88 28.66 -2.70 3.31
N VAL A 89 28.36 -3.52 4.32
CA VAL A 89 27.09 -4.24 4.43
C VAL A 89 25.87 -3.32 4.39
N LEU A 90 25.94 -2.14 5.02
CA LEU A 90 24.84 -1.18 5.03
C LEU A 90 24.74 -0.43 3.70
N ARG A 91 25.89 -0.11 3.10
CA ARG A 91 25.96 0.56 1.78
C ARG A 91 25.36 -0.30 0.67
N HIS A 92 25.71 -1.59 0.64
CA HIS A 92 25.14 -2.53 -0.34
C HIS A 92 23.64 -2.68 -0.15
N ARG A 93 23.17 -2.72 1.10
CA ARG A 93 21.74 -2.80 1.38
C ARG A 93 20.98 -1.56 0.90
N ILE A 94 21.48 -0.36 1.15
CA ILE A 94 20.90 0.88 0.61
C ILE A 94 20.87 0.83 -0.91
N ALA A 95 21.97 0.46 -1.57
CA ALA A 95 22.03 0.37 -3.03
C ALA A 95 20.96 -0.57 -3.60
N GLN A 96 20.77 -1.76 -2.99
CA GLN A 96 19.76 -2.71 -3.42
C GLN A 96 18.33 -2.15 -3.23
N LEU A 97 18.01 -1.66 -2.04
CA LEU A 97 16.66 -1.15 -1.73
C LEU A 97 16.31 0.05 -2.62
N SER A 98 17.23 1.00 -2.80
CA SER A 98 17.03 2.15 -3.68
C SER A 98 16.80 1.74 -5.14
N SER A 99 17.49 0.70 -5.62
CA SER A 99 17.29 0.19 -6.99
C SER A 99 15.91 -0.46 -7.16
N GLU A 100 15.48 -1.25 -6.17
CA GLU A 100 14.14 -1.87 -6.16
C GLU A 100 13.02 -0.83 -6.11
N ILE A 101 13.18 0.22 -5.30
CA ILE A 101 12.24 1.35 -5.19
C ILE A 101 12.14 2.09 -6.52
N GLU A 102 13.27 2.43 -7.15
CA GLU A 102 13.27 3.18 -8.41
C GLU A 102 12.60 2.38 -9.54
N ALA A 103 12.86 1.07 -9.62
CA ALA A 103 12.19 0.20 -10.59
C ALA A 103 10.66 0.22 -10.43
N LEU A 104 10.18 0.13 -9.18
CA LEU A 104 8.75 0.22 -8.91
C LEU A 104 8.19 1.62 -9.11
N LYS A 105 8.98 2.67 -8.90
CA LYS A 105 8.58 4.06 -9.17
C LYS A 105 8.26 4.28 -10.64
N VAL A 106 9.15 3.83 -11.52
CA VAL A 106 8.92 3.88 -12.98
C VAL A 106 7.70 3.03 -13.36
N PHE A 107 7.57 1.83 -12.79
CA PHE A 107 6.39 0.99 -13.03
C PHE A 107 5.08 1.66 -12.55
N SER A 108 5.11 2.33 -11.41
CA SER A 108 3.97 3.08 -10.87
C SER A 108 3.57 4.22 -11.81
N TYR A 109 4.53 4.99 -12.34
CA TYR A 109 4.20 6.04 -13.31
C TYR A 109 3.55 5.47 -14.57
N TYR A 110 4.03 4.32 -15.06
CA TYR A 110 3.41 3.66 -16.20
C TYR A 110 1.97 3.26 -15.90
N CYS A 111 1.70 2.57 -14.79
CA CYS A 111 0.33 2.19 -14.38
C CYS A 111 -0.58 3.42 -14.19
N CYS A 112 -0.08 4.48 -13.56
CA CYS A 112 -0.82 5.74 -13.44
C CYS A 112 -1.13 6.37 -14.81
N SER A 113 -0.20 6.30 -15.77
CA SER A 113 -0.42 6.82 -17.12
C SER A 113 -1.48 6.03 -17.89
N LEU A 114 -1.59 4.72 -17.67
CA LEU A 114 -2.66 3.89 -18.24
C LEU A 114 -4.02 4.29 -17.66
N TYR A 115 -4.09 4.50 -16.35
CA TYR A 115 -5.30 4.96 -15.69
C TYR A 115 -5.75 6.35 -16.18
N ASP A 116 -4.82 7.28 -16.36
CA ASP A 116 -5.10 8.62 -16.92
C ASP A 116 -5.69 8.53 -18.33
N LYS A 117 -5.15 7.62 -19.15
CA LYS A 117 -5.66 7.27 -20.49
C LYS A 117 -6.95 6.42 -20.48
N LYS A 118 -7.55 6.19 -19.31
CA LYS A 118 -8.77 5.36 -19.12
C LYS A 118 -8.61 3.91 -19.57
N ILE A 119 -7.39 3.38 -19.53
CA ILE A 119 -7.10 1.98 -19.81
C ILE A 119 -7.28 1.18 -18.50
N TYR A 120 -8.29 0.32 -18.48
CA TYR A 120 -8.63 -0.53 -17.33
C TYR A 120 -7.73 -1.78 -17.27
N ASP A 121 -6.43 -1.59 -17.00
CA ASP A 121 -5.48 -2.69 -16.86
C ASP A 121 -5.45 -3.28 -15.43
N VAL A 122 -6.29 -4.28 -15.18
CA VAL A 122 -6.34 -4.99 -13.90
C VAL A 122 -5.06 -5.74 -13.60
N LYS A 123 -4.42 -6.31 -14.63
CA LYS A 123 -3.23 -7.14 -14.49
C LYS A 123 -2.07 -6.33 -13.91
N LEU A 124 -1.75 -5.19 -14.52
CA LEU A 124 -0.60 -4.38 -14.11
C LEU A 124 -0.82 -3.71 -12.76
N CYS A 125 -2.05 -3.26 -12.46
CA CYS A 125 -2.37 -2.73 -11.13
C CYS A 125 -2.25 -3.80 -10.03
N SER A 126 -2.67 -5.04 -10.30
CA SER A 126 -2.50 -6.15 -9.35
C SER A 126 -1.03 -6.53 -9.14
N MET A 127 -0.23 -6.60 -10.21
CA MET A 127 1.22 -6.80 -10.12
C MET A 127 1.90 -5.68 -9.33
N GLY A 128 1.53 -4.43 -9.63
CA GLY A 128 2.07 -3.24 -8.98
C GLY A 128 1.78 -3.19 -7.49
N LYS A 129 0.54 -3.44 -7.08
CA LYS A 129 0.18 -3.52 -5.66
C LYS A 129 0.96 -4.63 -4.94
N LEU A 130 0.98 -5.84 -5.52
CA LEU A 130 1.67 -6.99 -4.94
C LEU A 130 3.14 -6.67 -4.65
N LEU A 131 3.88 -6.29 -5.70
CA LEU A 131 5.32 -6.03 -5.60
C LEU A 131 5.63 -4.84 -4.69
N CYS A 132 4.85 -3.76 -4.78
CA CYS A 132 5.09 -2.54 -4.03
C CYS A 132 4.85 -2.72 -2.53
N THR A 133 3.76 -3.39 -2.16
CA THR A 133 3.43 -3.59 -0.74
C THR A 133 4.37 -4.58 -0.05
N GLU A 134 4.82 -5.63 -0.74
CA GLU A 134 5.83 -6.56 -0.22
C GLU A 134 7.23 -5.90 -0.13
N LEU A 135 7.60 -5.07 -1.11
CA LEU A 135 8.83 -4.29 -1.02
C LEU A 135 8.76 -3.28 0.13
N HIS A 136 7.62 -2.65 0.37
CA HIS A 136 7.43 -1.70 1.46
C HIS A 136 7.68 -2.36 2.83
N GLU A 137 7.18 -3.57 3.08
CA GLU A 137 7.50 -4.30 4.30
C GLU A 137 9.01 -4.58 4.45
N LYS A 138 9.67 -4.99 3.36
CA LYS A 138 11.12 -5.23 3.34
C LYS A 138 11.89 -3.94 3.64
N VAL A 139 11.59 -2.83 2.96
CA VAL A 139 12.25 -1.53 3.15
C VAL A 139 12.05 -1.05 4.58
N SER A 140 10.82 -1.02 5.09
CA SER A 140 10.55 -0.57 6.47
C SER A 140 11.31 -1.41 7.51
N THR A 141 11.37 -2.72 7.33
CA THR A 141 12.12 -3.62 8.22
C THR A 141 13.62 -3.36 8.17
N GLN A 142 14.20 -3.20 6.96
CA GLN A 142 15.63 -2.94 6.81
C GLN A 142 16.03 -1.54 7.29
N CYS A 143 15.18 -0.54 7.06
CA CYS A 143 15.36 0.82 7.56
C CYS A 143 15.34 0.83 9.09
N LEU A 144 14.36 0.18 9.73
CA LEU A 144 14.36 -0.01 11.19
C LEU A 144 15.67 -0.63 11.68
N GLN A 145 16.17 -1.66 10.99
CA GLN A 145 17.41 -2.35 11.37
C GLN A 145 18.65 -1.42 11.34
N PHE A 146 18.69 -0.39 10.49
CA PHE A 146 19.79 0.59 10.48
C PHE A 146 19.85 1.42 11.77
N PHE A 147 18.71 1.64 12.41
CA PHE A 147 18.61 2.34 13.69
C PHE A 147 18.86 1.40 14.89
N GLY A 148 18.79 0.08 14.68
CA GLY A 148 18.96 -0.91 15.75
C GLY A 148 17.93 -0.70 16.86
N GLY A 149 18.38 -0.69 18.12
CA GLY A 149 17.50 -0.46 19.26
C GLY A 149 16.70 0.84 19.18
N ASN A 150 17.29 1.92 18.64
CA ASN A 150 16.59 3.20 18.45
C ASN A 150 15.42 3.07 17.46
N GLY A 151 15.54 2.20 16.45
CA GLY A 151 14.47 1.99 15.47
C GLY A 151 13.25 1.30 16.07
N TYR A 152 13.42 0.65 17.23
CA TYR A 152 12.37 -0.04 17.96
C TYR A 152 11.67 0.86 19.00
N THR A 153 12.09 2.12 19.13
CA THR A 153 11.41 3.11 19.99
C THR A 153 10.53 4.04 19.14
N GLU A 154 9.49 4.61 19.76
CA GLU A 154 8.60 5.58 19.08
C GLU A 154 9.23 6.97 18.90
N ASP A 155 10.46 7.18 19.40
CA ASP A 155 11.20 8.44 19.23
C ASP A 155 11.66 8.64 17.79
N TYR A 156 11.73 7.55 17.01
CA TYR A 156 12.12 7.55 15.60
C TYR A 156 10.96 7.11 14.72
N PRO A 157 10.82 7.65 13.50
CA PRO A 157 9.68 7.32 12.64
C PRO A 157 9.62 5.84 12.22
N MET A 158 10.71 5.09 12.38
CA MET A 158 10.85 3.70 11.95
C MET A 158 9.90 2.75 12.66
N ALA A 159 9.64 2.94 13.96
CA ALA A 159 8.67 2.11 14.68
C ALA A 159 7.27 2.25 14.06
N ARG A 160 6.84 3.48 13.76
CA ARG A 160 5.58 3.75 13.07
C ARG A 160 5.57 3.15 11.66
N MET A 161 6.59 3.40 10.86
CA MET A 161 6.64 2.93 9.46
C MET A 161 6.60 1.40 9.37
N TYR A 162 7.27 0.71 10.29
CA TYR A 162 7.24 -0.75 10.40
C TYR A 162 5.83 -1.28 10.73
N ARG A 163 5.10 -0.66 11.66
CA ARG A 163 3.72 -1.07 11.97
C ARG A 163 2.76 -0.76 10.82
N ASP A 164 2.92 0.41 10.21
CA ASP A 164 1.98 0.97 9.25
C ASP A 164 2.07 0.27 7.88
N CYS A 165 3.23 -0.23 7.47
CA CYS A 165 3.38 -0.89 6.16
C CYS A 165 2.58 -2.20 6.06
N ARG A 166 2.33 -2.89 7.19
CA ARG A 166 1.74 -4.23 7.23
C ARG A 166 0.33 -4.28 6.63
N VAL A 167 -0.44 -3.20 6.71
CA VAL A 167 -1.80 -3.19 6.15
C VAL A 167 -1.78 -3.23 4.62
N GLY A 168 -0.69 -2.85 3.96
CA GLY A 168 -0.60 -2.82 2.49
C GLY A 168 -0.76 -4.20 1.84
N THR A 169 -0.27 -5.25 2.49
CA THR A 169 -0.39 -6.65 2.04
C THR A 169 -1.71 -7.31 2.48
N ILE A 170 -2.59 -6.57 3.17
CA ILE A 170 -3.88 -7.05 3.71
C ILE A 170 -5.06 -6.30 3.07
N GLY A 171 -5.09 -4.97 3.21
CA GLY A 171 -6.17 -4.10 2.73
C GLY A 171 -6.15 -3.87 1.22
N GLY A 172 -7.30 -3.55 0.63
CA GLY A 172 -7.46 -3.37 -0.83
C GLY A 172 -7.19 -4.65 -1.64
N GLY A 173 -7.31 -5.81 -0.99
CA GLY A 173 -6.95 -7.13 -1.51
C GLY A 173 -5.57 -7.60 -1.04
N THR A 174 -5.52 -8.79 -0.44
CA THR A 174 -4.28 -9.36 0.10
C THR A 174 -3.27 -9.71 -1.01
N SER A 175 -2.02 -9.97 -0.63
CA SER A 175 -1.01 -10.46 -1.57
C SER A 175 -1.44 -11.76 -2.27
N GLU A 176 -2.12 -12.66 -1.58
CA GLU A 176 -2.65 -13.91 -2.14
C GLU A 176 -3.75 -13.63 -3.17
N ILE A 177 -4.65 -12.69 -2.89
CA ILE A 177 -5.67 -12.27 -3.85
C ILE A 177 -5.03 -11.64 -5.09
N MET A 178 -3.97 -10.83 -4.92
CA MET A 178 -3.26 -10.29 -6.09
C MET A 178 -2.64 -11.41 -6.93
N ARG A 179 -2.01 -12.40 -6.30
CA ARG A 179 -1.46 -13.58 -6.99
C ARG A 179 -2.54 -14.38 -7.73
N ASP A 180 -3.68 -14.61 -7.11
CA ASP A 180 -4.82 -15.31 -7.72
C ASP A 180 -5.38 -14.55 -8.94
N ILE A 181 -5.55 -13.24 -8.85
CA ILE A 181 -5.97 -12.41 -9.99
C ILE A 181 -4.95 -12.49 -11.13
N ILE A 182 -3.66 -12.35 -10.82
CA ILE A 182 -2.59 -12.43 -11.82
C ILE A 182 -2.59 -13.81 -12.48
N ALA A 183 -2.73 -14.89 -11.70
CA ALA A 183 -2.78 -16.26 -12.20
C ALA A 183 -3.98 -16.47 -13.13
N LYS A 184 -5.18 -16.02 -12.75
CA LYS A 184 -6.37 -16.09 -13.59
C LYS A 184 -6.21 -15.39 -14.93
N ILE A 185 -5.53 -14.25 -14.96
CA ILE A 185 -5.30 -13.51 -16.21
C ILE A 185 -4.26 -14.22 -17.09
N ILE A 186 -3.15 -14.69 -16.50
CA ILE A 186 -2.02 -15.27 -17.26
C ILE A 186 -2.28 -16.72 -17.70
N ILE A 187 -2.86 -17.54 -16.82
CA ILE A 187 -3.05 -18.98 -17.02
C ILE A 187 -4.43 -19.26 -17.59
N ASP A 188 -5.48 -18.71 -16.96
CA ASP A 188 -6.86 -19.04 -17.32
C ASP A 188 -7.41 -18.14 -18.46
N GLY A 189 -6.62 -17.16 -18.90
CA GLY A 189 -7.02 -16.21 -19.96
C GLY A 189 -8.19 -15.32 -19.56
N LYS A 190 -8.43 -15.14 -18.26
CA LYS A 190 -9.55 -14.31 -17.78
C LYS A 190 -9.28 -12.84 -18.09
N ASP A 191 -10.23 -12.21 -18.76
CA ASP A 191 -10.22 -10.76 -18.97
C ASP A 191 -11.15 -10.05 -17.98
N TYR A 192 -10.78 -8.82 -17.61
CA TYR A 192 -11.56 -7.97 -16.72
C TYR A 192 -11.85 -6.67 -17.43
N GLU A 193 -13.12 -6.44 -17.74
CA GLU A 193 -13.59 -5.19 -18.34
C GLU A 193 -14.19 -4.27 -17.28
N ALA A 194 -14.06 -2.95 -17.49
CA ALA A 194 -14.79 -1.99 -16.69
C ALA A 194 -16.29 -2.11 -17.00
N GLU A 195 -17.13 -2.17 -15.97
CA GLU A 195 -18.58 -2.15 -16.15
C GLU A 195 -18.99 -0.79 -16.73
N LYS A 196 -19.76 -0.81 -17.81
CA LYS A 196 -20.34 0.41 -18.40
C LYS A 196 -21.48 0.90 -17.50
N SER A 197 -21.16 1.77 -16.55
CA SER A 197 -22.13 2.45 -15.71
C SER A 197 -22.47 3.84 -16.27
N LYS A 198 -23.72 4.29 -16.10
CA LYS A 198 -24.18 5.66 -16.41
C LYS A 198 -24.04 6.62 -15.22
N ILE A 199 -23.46 6.15 -14.12
CA ILE A 199 -23.22 6.88 -12.86
C ILE A 199 -21.76 7.30 -12.80
#